data_AF-A0A930AM36-F1
#
_entry.id   AF-A0A930AM36-F1
#
_cell.length_a   1.000
_cell.length_b   1.000
_cell.length_c   1.000
_cell.angle_alpha   90.00
_cell.angle_beta   90.00
_cell.angle_gamma   90.00
#
_symmetry.space_group_name_H-M   'P 1'
#
loop_
_entity.id
_entity.type
_entity.pdbx_description
1 polymer ?
#
loop_
_entity_poly.entity_id
_entity_poly.type
_entity_poly.pdbx_seq_one_letter_code
_entity_poly.pdbx_strand_id
1 'polypeptide(L)'
;NGEIKTFDRGGSDITGSIIAGALHSELYENWTDVSGILVADPRIIDNPQQIPVIAYSELRGMSYMGANVLHDDAIFPVREKNIPIHILNTNDPENPGTFIQDDCEEYDKANGTSTVTGITGRRDYASFTVVKSHSSTEVGFLRRLLFIFEEYHISIESVPITVDTFTVIVQKGAIEQCKYEILAKIKKELEPDELMLEEDLAMVAIVGRGMKQVPGASGQLLSEFGDHKINIKVINQSADELSVVVGVSNHDFHNAIRCIYERFIQEEREHA
;
A
#
# COMPACT_ATOMS: atom_id res chain seq x y z
N ASN A 1 0.55 -33.23 15.44
CA ASN A 1 0.09 -34.63 15.35
C ASN A 1 0.78 -35.41 14.21
N GLY A 2 1.79 -34.85 13.53
CA GLY A 2 2.44 -35.55 12.41
C GLY A 2 1.60 -35.58 11.13
N GLU A 3 0.48 -34.86 11.07
CA GLU A 3 -0.33 -34.73 9.87
C GLU A 3 0.29 -33.72 8.91
N ILE A 4 0.15 -34.00 7.62
CA ILE A 4 0.57 -33.08 6.55
C ILE A 4 -0.37 -31.88 6.55
N LYS A 5 0.20 -30.68 6.55
CA LYS A 5 -0.53 -29.41 6.44
C LYS A 5 0.05 -28.58 5.30
N THR A 6 -0.81 -28.01 4.48
CA THR A 6 -0.43 -27.05 3.44
C THR A 6 -0.40 -25.64 4.02
N PHE A 7 0.44 -24.77 3.45
CA PHE A 7 0.36 -23.33 3.71
C PHE A 7 -0.91 -22.75 3.09
N ASP A 8 -1.46 -21.72 3.72
CA ASP A 8 -2.72 -21.10 3.28
C ASP A 8 -2.53 -20.29 1.98
N ARG A 9 -1.37 -19.64 1.79
CA ARG A 9 -0.97 -18.89 0.57
C ARG A 9 0.55 -18.92 0.39
N GLY A 10 1.03 -18.76 -0.85
CA GLY A 10 2.45 -18.57 -1.15
C GLY A 10 3.38 -19.72 -0.74
N GLY A 11 2.87 -20.96 -0.74
CA GLY A 11 3.56 -22.08 -0.10
C GLY A 11 4.97 -22.35 -0.63
N SER A 12 5.20 -22.21 -1.94
CA SER A 12 6.54 -22.38 -2.53
C SER A 12 7.49 -21.26 -2.12
N ASP A 13 7.03 -20.01 -2.16
CA ASP A 13 7.85 -18.84 -1.78
C ASP A 13 8.22 -18.89 -0.30
N ILE A 14 7.26 -19.19 0.58
CA ILE A 14 7.48 -19.39 2.01
C ILE A 14 8.50 -20.51 2.24
N THR A 15 8.36 -21.63 1.53
CA THR A 15 9.28 -22.76 1.67
C THR A 15 10.70 -22.36 1.28
N GLY A 16 10.87 -21.65 0.16
CA GLY A 16 12.16 -21.11 -0.28
C GLY A 16 12.77 -20.19 0.78
N SER A 17 11.99 -19.26 1.32
CA SER A 17 12.43 -18.35 2.38
C SER A 17 12.81 -19.06 3.69
N ILE A 18 12.02 -20.06 4.11
CA ILE A 18 12.34 -20.86 5.32
C ILE A 18 13.66 -21.60 5.12
N ILE A 19 13.87 -22.23 3.96
CA ILE A 19 15.11 -22.96 3.65
C ILE A 19 16.30 -22.00 3.60
N ALA A 20 16.18 -20.89 2.86
CA ALA A 20 17.23 -19.87 2.76
C ALA A 20 17.61 -19.35 4.15
N GLY A 21 16.59 -19.06 4.96
CA GLY A 21 16.75 -18.67 6.36
C GLY A 21 17.46 -19.75 7.18
N ALA A 22 17.01 -21.00 7.16
CA ALA A 22 17.59 -22.10 7.93
C ALA A 22 19.06 -22.36 7.56
N LEU A 23 19.41 -22.19 6.29
CA LEU A 23 20.77 -22.38 5.77
C LEU A 23 21.67 -21.15 5.95
N HIS A 24 21.14 -20.01 6.41
CA HIS A 24 21.87 -18.73 6.46
C HIS A 24 22.45 -18.36 5.09
N SER A 25 21.62 -18.48 4.05
CA SER A 25 22.04 -18.20 2.67
C SER A 25 22.41 -16.74 2.49
N GLU A 26 23.37 -16.45 1.62
CA GLU A 26 23.75 -15.07 1.27
C GLU A 26 22.72 -14.40 0.35
N LEU A 27 21.96 -15.19 -0.41
CA LEU A 27 20.95 -14.72 -1.36
C LEU A 27 19.84 -15.77 -1.51
N TYR A 28 18.60 -15.30 -1.64
CA TYR A 28 17.47 -16.12 -2.09
C TYR A 28 17.02 -15.69 -3.49
N GLU A 29 17.33 -16.48 -4.51
CA GLU A 29 16.77 -16.26 -5.85
C GLU A 29 15.36 -16.83 -5.95
N ASN A 30 14.40 -15.97 -6.30
CA ASN A 30 13.03 -16.38 -6.61
C ASN A 30 12.81 -16.26 -8.13
N TRP A 31 12.77 -17.40 -8.79
CA TRP A 31 12.58 -17.51 -10.23
C TRP A 31 11.09 -17.61 -10.56
N THR A 32 10.57 -16.62 -11.29
CA THR A 32 9.17 -16.44 -11.65
C THR A 32 9.01 -16.24 -13.17
N ASP A 33 7.81 -15.93 -13.65
CA ASP A 33 7.48 -15.65 -15.05
C ASP A 33 7.51 -14.15 -15.41
N VAL A 34 7.83 -13.29 -14.44
CA VAL A 34 7.98 -11.85 -14.60
C VAL A 34 9.42 -11.37 -14.35
N SER A 35 9.82 -10.35 -15.09
CA SER A 35 11.14 -9.71 -14.97
C SER A 35 11.18 -8.70 -13.84
N GLY A 36 11.11 -9.18 -12.59
CA GLY A 36 11.15 -8.33 -11.40
C GLY A 36 9.83 -7.63 -11.08
N ILE A 37 9.93 -6.53 -10.33
CA ILE A 37 8.81 -5.72 -9.85
C ILE A 37 8.76 -4.43 -10.66
N LEU A 38 7.57 -4.06 -11.14
CA LEU A 38 7.36 -2.83 -11.89
C LEU A 38 6.95 -1.68 -10.95
N VAL A 39 7.35 -0.47 -11.31
CA VAL A 39 7.03 0.77 -10.57
C VAL A 39 5.51 1.00 -10.49
N ALA A 40 4.75 0.63 -11.51
CA ALA A 40 3.30 0.75 -11.55
C ALA A 40 2.66 -0.44 -12.29
N ASP A 41 1.34 -0.61 -12.17
CA ASP A 41 0.59 -1.66 -12.87
C ASP A 41 0.70 -1.48 -14.41
N PRO A 42 1.22 -2.47 -15.16
CA PRO A 42 1.36 -2.40 -16.62
C PRO A 42 0.03 -2.35 -17.39
N ARG A 43 -1.11 -2.56 -16.71
CA ARG A 43 -2.45 -2.37 -17.27
C ARG A 43 -2.90 -0.90 -17.23
N ILE A 44 -2.22 -0.07 -16.43
CA ILE A 44 -2.54 1.35 -16.24
C ILE A 44 -1.48 2.22 -16.95
N ILE A 45 -0.21 1.87 -16.77
CA ILE A 45 0.94 2.52 -17.41
C ILE A 45 1.49 1.60 -18.49
N ASP A 46 1.63 2.10 -19.71
CA ASP A 46 2.24 1.32 -20.78
C ASP A 46 3.75 1.23 -20.56
N ASN A 47 4.29 0.00 -20.53
CA ASN A 47 5.71 -0.29 -20.33
C ASN A 47 6.33 0.42 -19.11
N PRO A 48 5.81 0.18 -17.89
CA PRO A 48 6.32 0.83 -16.70
C PRO A 48 7.75 0.37 -16.40
N GLN A 49 8.54 1.24 -15.78
CA GLN A 49 9.92 0.92 -15.42
C GLN A 49 9.97 -0.22 -14.40
N GLN A 50 11.00 -1.04 -14.49
CA GLN A 50 11.33 -2.07 -13.53
C GLN A 50 12.08 -1.44 -12.35
N ILE A 51 11.75 -1.84 -11.13
CA ILE A 51 12.44 -1.43 -9.92
C ILE A 51 13.69 -2.30 -9.77
N PRO A 52 14.90 -1.73 -9.78
CA PRO A 52 16.13 -2.51 -9.63
C PRO A 52 16.34 -2.98 -8.18
N VAL A 53 16.07 -2.10 -7.20
CA VAL A 53 16.22 -2.38 -5.76
C VAL A 53 15.07 -1.78 -4.98
N ILE A 54 14.41 -2.60 -4.16
CA ILE A 54 13.32 -2.20 -3.28
C ILE A 54 13.58 -2.63 -1.83
N ALA A 55 13.29 -1.75 -0.88
CA ALA A 55 13.39 -2.10 0.52
C ALA A 55 12.25 -3.04 0.94
N TYR A 56 12.46 -3.92 1.91
CA TYR A 56 11.40 -4.77 2.46
C TYR A 56 10.19 -3.97 2.95
N SER A 57 10.42 -2.80 3.55
CA SER A 57 9.38 -1.90 4.03
C SER A 57 8.56 -1.31 2.88
N GLU A 58 9.20 -0.95 1.77
CA GLU A 58 8.56 -0.42 0.57
C GLU A 58 7.73 -1.49 -0.15
N LEU A 59 8.31 -2.68 -0.32
CA LEU A 59 7.64 -3.82 -0.91
C LEU A 59 6.36 -4.17 -0.14
N ARG A 60 6.39 -4.10 1.19
CA ARG A 60 5.21 -4.36 2.01
C ARG A 60 4.08 -3.37 1.72
N GLY A 61 4.40 -2.08 1.63
CA GLY A 61 3.42 -1.04 1.28
C GLY A 61 2.79 -1.28 -0.10
N MET A 62 3.63 -1.59 -1.10
CA MET A 62 3.17 -1.89 -2.45
C MET A 62 2.31 -3.16 -2.53
N SER A 63 2.75 -4.24 -1.87
CA SER A 63 2.09 -5.54 -1.92
C SER A 63 0.71 -5.49 -1.25
N TYR A 64 0.64 -4.81 -0.12
CA TYR A 64 -0.62 -4.58 0.59
C TYR A 64 -1.65 -3.85 -0.29
N MET A 65 -1.21 -2.91 -1.12
CA MET A 65 -2.04 -2.12 -2.04
C MET A 65 -2.19 -2.74 -3.44
N GLY A 66 -1.78 -4.00 -3.65
CA GLY A 66 -2.11 -4.76 -4.87
C GLY A 66 -0.96 -5.15 -5.78
N ALA A 67 0.31 -4.87 -5.43
CA ALA A 67 1.43 -5.46 -6.16
C ALA A 67 1.51 -6.97 -5.86
N ASN A 68 1.26 -7.82 -6.86
CA ASN A 68 1.07 -9.27 -6.67
C ASN A 68 2.32 -10.13 -6.91
N VAL A 69 3.54 -9.58 -6.81
CA VAL A 69 4.77 -10.34 -7.12
C VAL A 69 5.18 -11.26 -5.97
N LEU A 70 5.11 -10.80 -4.72
CA LEU A 70 5.42 -11.64 -3.57
C LEU A 70 4.57 -11.27 -2.37
N HIS A 71 4.03 -12.28 -1.67
CA HIS A 71 3.23 -12.05 -0.47
C HIS A 71 4.12 -11.74 0.73
N ASP A 72 3.71 -10.81 1.58
CA ASP A 72 4.48 -10.38 2.77
C ASP A 72 4.79 -11.55 3.74
N ASP A 73 3.86 -12.50 3.90
CA ASP A 73 4.11 -13.69 4.72
C ASP A 73 5.25 -14.57 4.17
N ALA A 74 5.51 -14.52 2.86
CA ALA A 74 6.55 -15.30 2.21
C ALA A 74 7.95 -14.73 2.46
N ILE A 75 8.10 -13.42 2.72
CA ILE A 75 9.41 -12.79 2.94
C ILE A 75 9.86 -12.80 4.40
N PHE A 76 8.96 -13.06 5.34
CA PHE A 76 9.23 -12.92 6.77
C PHE A 76 10.49 -13.68 7.25
N PRO A 77 10.71 -14.96 6.88
CA PRO A 77 11.87 -15.73 7.36
C PRO A 77 13.24 -15.19 6.90
N VAL A 78 13.30 -14.64 5.69
CA VAL A 78 14.53 -14.07 5.12
C VAL A 78 14.77 -12.65 5.59
N ARG A 79 13.70 -11.87 5.79
CA ARG A 79 13.76 -10.52 6.35
C ARG A 79 14.33 -10.51 7.78
N GLU A 80 13.89 -11.41 8.66
CA GLU A 80 14.43 -11.48 10.04
C GLU A 80 15.95 -11.74 10.09
N LYS A 81 16.49 -12.36 9.04
CA LYS A 81 17.92 -12.68 8.92
C LYS A 81 18.68 -11.73 8.00
N ASN A 82 18.03 -10.66 7.51
CA ASN A 82 18.59 -9.72 6.53
C ASN A 82 19.17 -10.41 5.28
N ILE A 83 18.54 -11.51 4.84
CA ILE A 83 18.92 -12.20 3.60
C ILE A 83 18.21 -11.50 2.44
N PRO A 84 18.91 -10.99 1.41
CA PRO A 84 18.27 -10.38 0.25
C PRO A 84 17.56 -11.42 -0.62
N ILE A 85 16.52 -10.98 -1.35
CA ILE A 85 15.80 -11.78 -2.35
C ILE A 85 16.09 -11.19 -3.73
N HIS A 86 16.30 -12.03 -4.73
CA HIS A 86 16.43 -11.60 -6.13
C HIS A 86 15.31 -12.20 -6.97
N ILE A 87 14.40 -11.35 -7.45
CA ILE A 87 13.31 -11.75 -8.34
C ILE A 87 13.84 -11.83 -9.76
N LEU A 88 13.80 -13.02 -10.36
CA LEU A 88 14.35 -13.33 -11.68
C LEU A 88 13.29 -13.96 -12.59
N ASN A 89 13.46 -13.85 -13.91
CA ASN A 89 12.53 -14.41 -14.88
C ASN A 89 13.08 -15.66 -15.56
N THR A 90 12.42 -16.80 -15.41
CA THR A 90 12.83 -18.05 -16.09
C THR A 90 12.75 -17.96 -17.61
N ASN A 91 11.87 -17.11 -18.14
CA ASN A 91 11.69 -16.91 -19.59
C ASN A 91 12.57 -15.80 -20.17
N ASP A 92 13.21 -15.00 -19.32
CA ASP A 92 14.12 -13.91 -19.71
C ASP A 92 15.32 -13.84 -18.73
N PRO A 93 16.23 -14.85 -18.75
CA PRO A 93 17.25 -15.02 -17.71
C PRO A 93 18.33 -13.95 -17.70
N GLU A 94 18.49 -13.20 -18.80
CA GLU A 94 19.46 -12.11 -18.90
C GLU A 94 18.94 -10.80 -18.29
N ASN A 95 17.65 -10.75 -17.92
CA ASN A 95 17.08 -9.60 -17.26
C ASN A 95 17.64 -9.46 -15.84
N PRO A 96 18.07 -8.25 -15.41
CA PRO A 96 18.67 -8.04 -14.11
C PRO A 96 17.71 -8.25 -12.93
N GLY A 97 16.40 -8.32 -13.15
CA GLY A 97 15.42 -8.58 -12.11
C GLY A 97 15.30 -7.45 -11.06
N THR A 98 14.82 -7.80 -9.87
CA THR A 98 14.69 -6.87 -8.74
C THR A 98 15.30 -7.46 -7.48
N PHE A 99 16.16 -6.71 -6.81
CA PHE A 99 16.63 -7.05 -5.46
C PHE A 99 15.68 -6.49 -4.40
N ILE A 100 15.33 -7.33 -3.43
CA ILE A 100 14.57 -6.97 -2.23
C ILE A 100 15.53 -7.10 -1.05
N GLN A 101 15.82 -5.99 -0.37
CA GLN A 101 16.78 -5.96 0.74
C GLN A 101 16.36 -4.93 1.82
N ASP A 102 17.07 -4.86 2.95
CA ASP A 102 16.75 -3.86 3.99
C ASP A 102 17.53 -2.56 3.78
N ASP A 103 18.83 -2.68 3.51
CA ASP A 103 19.73 -1.56 3.26
C ASP A 103 19.90 -1.33 1.75
N CYS A 104 19.40 -0.20 1.25
CA CYS A 104 19.55 0.23 -0.14
C CYS A 104 20.63 1.31 -0.30
N GLU A 105 21.38 1.68 0.74
CA GLU A 105 22.30 2.83 0.72
C GLU A 105 23.41 2.69 -0.32
N GLU A 106 23.96 1.49 -0.52
CA GLU A 106 25.03 1.27 -1.51
C GLU A 106 24.50 1.52 -2.93
N TYR A 107 23.32 1.00 -3.23
CA TYR A 107 22.66 1.22 -4.51
C TYR A 107 22.33 2.70 -4.71
N ASP A 108 21.74 3.32 -3.68
CA ASP A 108 21.30 4.72 -3.70
C ASP A 108 22.49 5.70 -3.82
N LYS A 109 23.64 5.41 -3.21
CA LYS A 109 24.88 6.21 -3.36
C LYS A 109 25.44 6.14 -4.78
N ALA A 110 25.31 4.99 -5.45
CA ALA A 110 25.84 4.79 -6.79
C ALA A 110 24.92 5.30 -7.90
N ASN A 111 23.60 5.23 -7.70
CA ASN A 111 22.61 5.50 -8.75
C ASN A 111 21.67 6.68 -8.44
N GLY A 112 21.76 7.26 -7.24
CA GLY A 112 20.78 8.21 -6.71
C GLY A 112 19.59 7.49 -6.04
N THR A 113 18.90 8.21 -5.16
CA THR A 113 17.66 7.74 -4.53
C THR A 113 16.48 8.31 -5.30
N SER A 114 15.65 7.44 -5.89
CA SER A 114 14.37 7.87 -6.49
C SER A 114 13.44 8.42 -5.42
N THR A 115 12.77 9.55 -5.71
CA THR A 115 11.77 10.11 -4.79
C THR A 115 10.63 9.10 -4.58
N VAL A 116 10.13 8.54 -5.68
CA VAL A 116 9.11 7.49 -5.68
C VAL A 116 9.73 6.20 -6.19
N THR A 117 9.58 5.13 -5.42
CA THR A 117 10.04 3.78 -5.78
C THR A 117 8.92 2.99 -6.46
N GLY A 118 7.67 3.19 -6.04
CA GLY A 118 6.54 2.50 -6.63
C GLY A 118 5.19 3.15 -6.34
N ILE A 119 4.24 2.89 -7.22
CA ILE A 119 2.87 3.41 -7.19
C ILE A 119 1.94 2.22 -7.34
N THR A 120 1.08 2.03 -6.35
CA THR A 120 0.10 0.94 -6.32
C THR A 120 -1.24 1.48 -5.91
N GLY A 121 -2.32 0.74 -6.17
CA GLY A 121 -3.61 1.19 -5.74
C GLY A 121 -4.71 0.18 -5.99
N ARG A 122 -5.82 0.41 -5.30
CA ARG A 122 -7.03 -0.42 -5.37
C ARG A 122 -8.27 0.45 -5.42
N ARG A 123 -9.23 0.00 -6.21
CA ARG A 123 -10.56 0.59 -6.34
C ARG A 123 -11.53 -0.03 -5.35
N ASP A 124 -12.76 0.48 -5.36
CA ASP A 124 -13.89 -0.10 -4.65
C ASP A 124 -13.71 -0.11 -3.12
N TYR A 125 -13.36 1.06 -2.59
CA TYR A 125 -13.46 1.37 -1.18
C TYR A 125 -14.77 2.10 -0.87
N ALA A 126 -15.17 2.01 0.39
CA ALA A 126 -16.25 2.80 0.96
C ALA A 126 -15.77 3.51 2.24
N SER A 127 -16.35 4.67 2.51
CA SER A 127 -16.07 5.46 3.72
C SER A 127 -17.34 5.69 4.52
N PHE A 128 -17.24 5.50 5.83
CA PHE A 128 -18.27 5.86 6.81
C PHE A 128 -17.79 7.08 7.58
N THR A 129 -18.35 8.25 7.27
CA THR A 129 -18.01 9.50 7.96
C THR A 129 -19.01 9.75 9.07
N VAL A 130 -18.51 9.79 10.29
CA VAL A 130 -19.26 10.01 11.53
C VAL A 130 -18.87 11.37 12.09
N VAL A 131 -19.85 12.28 12.18
CA VAL A 131 -19.66 13.60 12.82
C VAL A 131 -20.40 13.61 14.14
N LYS A 132 -19.70 13.91 15.23
CA LYS A 132 -20.29 14.01 16.56
C LYS A 132 -19.62 15.13 17.35
N SER A 133 -20.38 16.18 17.66
CA SER A 133 -19.92 17.31 18.46
C SER A 133 -19.39 16.85 19.80
N HIS A 134 -18.24 17.36 20.22
CA HIS A 134 -17.56 17.01 21.48
C HIS A 134 -17.13 15.54 21.60
N SER A 135 -17.07 14.79 20.51
CA SER A 135 -16.54 13.42 20.52
C SER A 135 -15.04 13.37 20.82
N SER A 136 -14.30 14.44 20.52
CA SER A 136 -12.90 14.63 20.92
C SER A 136 -12.65 14.53 22.43
N THR A 137 -13.63 14.89 23.27
CA THR A 137 -13.52 14.81 24.73
C THR A 137 -14.16 13.55 25.31
N GLU A 138 -14.84 12.76 24.48
CA GLU A 138 -15.47 11.51 24.89
C GLU A 138 -14.46 10.35 24.84
N VAL A 139 -14.10 9.87 26.03
CA VAL A 139 -13.19 8.73 26.15
C VAL A 139 -13.81 7.47 25.52
N GLY A 140 -13.13 6.92 24.51
CA GLY A 140 -13.48 5.65 23.90
C GLY A 140 -14.46 5.74 22.73
N PHE A 141 -14.80 6.94 22.25
CA PHE A 141 -15.65 7.11 21.05
C PHE A 141 -15.09 6.32 19.85
N LEU A 142 -13.83 6.56 19.49
CA LEU A 142 -13.15 5.85 18.40
C LEU A 142 -13.16 4.33 18.64
N ARG A 143 -12.85 3.86 19.84
CA ARG A 143 -12.86 2.42 20.16
C ARG A 143 -14.23 1.80 19.90
N ARG A 144 -15.32 2.44 20.35
CA ARG A 144 -16.69 1.93 20.10
C ARG A 144 -17.01 1.91 18.60
N LEU A 145 -16.62 2.94 17.86
CA LEU A 145 -16.79 2.98 16.42
C LEU A 145 -16.06 1.81 15.73
N LEU A 146 -14.79 1.58 16.03
CA LEU A 146 -14.03 0.48 15.43
C LEU A 146 -14.56 -0.89 15.86
N PHE A 147 -15.03 -1.01 17.11
CA PHE A 147 -15.63 -2.25 17.62
C PHE A 147 -16.87 -2.68 16.84
N ILE A 148 -17.67 -1.73 16.34
CA ILE A 148 -18.82 -2.05 15.49
C ILE A 148 -18.36 -2.82 14.25
N PHE A 149 -17.30 -2.40 13.57
CA PHE A 149 -16.77 -3.10 12.39
C PHE A 149 -16.15 -4.45 12.75
N GLU A 150 -15.51 -4.55 13.92
CA GLU A 150 -14.95 -5.80 14.44
C GLU A 150 -16.03 -6.88 14.62
N GLU A 151 -17.22 -6.51 15.13
CA GLU A 151 -18.34 -7.43 15.31
C GLU A 151 -18.88 -8.02 14.00
N TYR A 152 -18.67 -7.34 12.88
CA TYR A 152 -18.99 -7.83 11.53
C TYR A 152 -17.77 -8.45 10.83
N HIS A 153 -16.65 -8.62 11.53
CA HIS A 153 -15.38 -9.14 11.00
C HIS A 153 -14.84 -8.35 9.79
N ILE A 154 -15.04 -7.03 9.78
CA ILE A 154 -14.55 -6.15 8.73
C ILE A 154 -13.19 -5.59 9.10
N SER A 155 -12.21 -5.85 8.23
CA SER A 155 -10.90 -5.20 8.32
C SER A 155 -11.01 -3.73 7.88
N ILE A 156 -10.42 -2.84 8.68
CA ILE A 156 -10.39 -1.40 8.43
C ILE A 156 -9.10 -1.05 7.72
N GLU A 157 -9.21 -0.29 6.63
CA GLU A 157 -8.09 0.17 5.82
C GLU A 157 -7.38 1.35 6.49
N SER A 158 -8.14 2.40 6.82
CA SER A 158 -7.61 3.57 7.49
C SER A 158 -8.72 4.33 8.21
N VAL A 159 -8.31 5.18 9.15
CA VAL A 159 -9.23 6.02 9.93
C VAL A 159 -8.72 7.45 9.99
N PRO A 160 -9.03 8.30 8.98
CA PRO A 160 -8.80 9.73 9.09
C PRO A 160 -9.67 10.35 10.19
N ILE A 161 -9.06 11.19 11.03
CA ILE A 161 -9.71 11.80 12.20
C ILE A 161 -9.40 13.30 12.22
N THR A 162 -10.42 14.10 12.49
CA THR A 162 -10.27 15.51 12.88
C THR A 162 -10.79 15.70 14.31
N VAL A 163 -11.19 16.90 14.71
CA VAL A 163 -11.66 17.14 16.08
C VAL A 163 -12.92 16.32 16.38
N ASP A 164 -13.94 16.41 15.53
CA ASP A 164 -15.25 15.81 15.78
C ASP A 164 -15.74 14.95 14.60
N THR A 165 -14.84 14.60 13.68
CA THR A 165 -15.14 13.79 12.50
C THR A 165 -14.22 12.58 12.44
N PHE A 166 -14.81 11.40 12.26
CA PHE A 166 -14.12 10.14 12.10
C PHE A 166 -14.58 9.49 10.81
N THR A 167 -13.64 9.15 9.93
CA THR A 167 -13.95 8.46 8.68
C THR A 167 -13.37 7.06 8.74
N VAL A 168 -14.20 6.02 8.68
CA VAL A 168 -13.73 4.63 8.62
C VAL A 168 -13.74 4.18 7.16
N ILE A 169 -12.58 3.85 6.62
CA ILE A 169 -12.43 3.40 5.24
C ILE A 169 -12.27 1.88 5.22
N VAL A 170 -13.03 1.21 4.36
CA VAL A 170 -13.09 -0.25 4.24
C VAL A 170 -13.22 -0.64 2.77
N GLN A 171 -12.84 -1.88 2.44
CA GLN A 171 -13.12 -2.43 1.11
C GLN A 171 -14.64 -2.61 0.94
N LYS A 172 -15.18 -2.12 -0.18
CA LYS A 172 -16.62 -2.14 -0.46
C LYS A 172 -17.19 -3.56 -0.47
N GLY A 173 -16.45 -4.52 -1.03
CA GLY A 173 -16.85 -5.92 -1.04
C GLY A 173 -17.03 -6.53 0.35
N ALA A 174 -16.31 -6.01 1.38
CA ALA A 174 -16.41 -6.51 2.75
C ALA A 174 -17.71 -6.07 3.46
N ILE A 175 -18.35 -5.00 2.99
CA ILE A 175 -19.57 -4.44 3.60
C ILE A 175 -20.84 -4.67 2.78
N GLU A 176 -20.73 -5.28 1.60
CA GLU A 176 -21.82 -5.30 0.62
C GLU A 176 -23.13 -5.90 1.18
N GLN A 177 -23.01 -6.87 2.08
CA GLN A 177 -24.15 -7.56 2.70
C GLN A 177 -24.63 -6.93 4.02
N CYS A 178 -23.80 -6.12 4.70
CA CYS A 178 -24.06 -5.65 6.08
C CYS A 178 -23.97 -4.12 6.25
N LYS A 179 -23.72 -3.35 5.19
CA LYS A 179 -23.52 -1.88 5.28
C LYS A 179 -24.66 -1.13 5.98
N TYR A 180 -25.91 -1.51 5.75
CA TYR A 180 -27.07 -0.87 6.39
C TYR A 180 -27.22 -1.26 7.87
N GLU A 181 -26.80 -2.46 8.24
CA GLU A 181 -26.78 -2.92 9.63
C GLU A 181 -25.70 -2.18 10.43
N ILE A 182 -24.52 -1.98 9.83
CA ILE A 182 -23.45 -1.15 10.37
C ILE A 182 -23.94 0.29 10.57
N LEU A 183 -24.56 0.90 9.55
CA LEU A 183 -25.11 2.25 9.66
C LEU A 183 -26.14 2.36 10.80
N ALA A 184 -27.04 1.38 10.91
CA ALA A 184 -28.04 1.35 11.99
C ALA A 184 -27.38 1.22 13.37
N LYS A 185 -26.33 0.39 13.49
CA LYS A 185 -25.59 0.18 14.73
C LYS A 185 -24.80 1.44 15.14
N ILE A 186 -24.11 2.09 14.21
CA ILE A 186 -23.45 3.38 14.43
C ILE A 186 -24.45 4.41 14.92
N LYS A 187 -25.60 4.54 14.25
CA LYS A 187 -26.66 5.50 14.67
C LYS A 187 -27.16 5.22 16.08
N LYS A 188 -27.36 3.95 16.43
CA LYS A 188 -27.90 3.53 17.73
C LYS A 188 -26.90 3.69 18.87
N GLU A 189 -25.63 3.35 18.65
CA GLU A 189 -24.63 3.25 19.72
C GLU A 189 -23.82 4.52 19.92
N LEU A 190 -23.63 5.32 18.86
CA LEU A 190 -22.81 6.53 18.89
C LEU A 190 -23.64 7.82 18.78
N GLU A 191 -24.91 7.70 18.41
CA GLU A 191 -25.86 8.81 18.25
C GLU A 191 -25.23 10.02 17.52
N PRO A 192 -24.61 9.84 16.34
CA PRO A 192 -23.90 10.91 15.64
C PRO A 192 -24.85 12.01 15.18
N ASP A 193 -24.31 13.22 15.07
CA ASP A 193 -25.04 14.37 14.52
C ASP A 193 -25.22 14.19 13.01
N GLU A 194 -24.18 13.69 12.33
CA GLU A 194 -24.23 13.31 10.91
C GLU A 194 -23.56 11.95 10.68
N LEU A 195 -24.13 11.18 9.75
CA LEU A 195 -23.58 9.91 9.30
C LEU A 195 -23.70 9.81 7.78
N MET A 196 -22.57 9.72 7.09
CA MET A 196 -22.49 9.62 5.64
C MET A 196 -21.81 8.32 5.22
N LEU A 197 -22.36 7.66 4.20
CA LEU A 197 -21.74 6.54 3.50
C LEU A 197 -21.43 6.97 2.08
N GLU A 198 -20.17 6.86 1.67
CA GLU A 198 -19.72 7.06 0.31
C GLU A 198 -19.05 5.79 -0.22
N GLU A 199 -19.43 5.34 -1.42
CA GLU A 199 -18.96 4.07 -2.01
C GLU A 199 -18.15 4.29 -3.29
N ASP A 200 -17.79 5.54 -3.59
CA ASP A 200 -16.97 5.93 -4.73
C ASP A 200 -15.58 6.40 -4.27
N LEU A 201 -14.76 5.45 -3.82
CA LEU A 201 -13.41 5.70 -3.37
C LEU A 201 -12.43 4.68 -3.95
N ALA A 202 -11.28 5.18 -4.42
CA ALA A 202 -10.11 4.40 -4.77
C ALA A 202 -8.91 4.93 -3.98
N MET A 203 -8.06 4.03 -3.50
CA MET A 203 -6.87 4.37 -2.73
C MET A 203 -5.63 4.13 -3.60
N VAL A 204 -4.77 5.15 -3.68
CA VAL A 204 -3.49 5.11 -4.38
C VAL A 204 -2.39 5.29 -3.35
N ALA A 205 -1.50 4.31 -3.24
CA ALA A 205 -0.33 4.37 -2.39
C ALA A 205 0.91 4.67 -3.22
N ILE A 206 1.55 5.78 -2.90
CA ILE A 206 2.84 6.18 -3.43
C ILE A 206 3.88 5.84 -2.38
N VAL A 207 4.85 5.01 -2.74
CA VAL A 207 5.87 4.47 -1.85
C VAL A 207 7.24 4.91 -2.34
N GLY A 208 8.10 5.37 -1.44
CA GLY A 208 9.45 5.76 -1.77
C GLY A 208 10.25 6.22 -0.57
N ARG A 209 11.38 5.54 -0.32
CA ARG A 209 12.36 5.90 0.71
C ARG A 209 12.98 7.27 0.47
N GLY A 210 13.02 7.73 -0.78
CA GLY A 210 13.48 9.08 -1.15
C GLY A 210 12.59 10.21 -0.64
N MET A 211 11.36 9.93 -0.19
CA MET A 211 10.50 10.95 0.43
C MET A 211 10.84 11.21 1.90
N LYS A 212 11.49 10.25 2.58
CA LYS A 212 11.72 10.29 4.02
C LYS A 212 12.63 11.45 4.40
N GLN A 213 12.17 12.30 5.32
CA GLN A 213 12.85 13.48 5.82
C GLN A 213 13.19 14.51 4.73
N VAL A 214 12.45 14.51 3.62
CA VAL A 214 12.62 15.49 2.53
C VAL A 214 11.48 16.51 2.57
N PRO A 215 11.72 17.73 3.07
CA PRO A 215 10.70 18.78 3.09
C PRO A 215 10.21 19.09 1.67
N GLY A 216 8.88 19.10 1.50
CA GLY A 216 8.24 19.41 0.23
C GLY A 216 7.90 18.20 -0.64
N ALA A 217 8.39 17.00 -0.35
CA ALA A 217 8.08 15.79 -1.13
C ALA A 217 6.57 15.53 -1.22
N SER A 218 5.87 15.44 -0.08
CA SER A 218 4.41 15.29 -0.05
C SER A 218 3.68 16.48 -0.67
N GLY A 219 4.24 17.70 -0.56
CA GLY A 219 3.67 18.89 -1.17
C GLY A 219 3.68 18.85 -2.70
N GLN A 220 4.79 18.40 -3.28
CA GLN A 220 4.91 18.20 -4.73
C GLN A 220 3.95 17.12 -5.21
N LEU A 221 3.89 16.00 -4.50
CA LEU A 221 2.98 14.89 -4.80
C LEU A 221 1.51 15.35 -4.82
N LEU A 222 1.08 16.09 -3.79
CA LEU A 222 -0.31 16.58 -3.72
C LEU A 222 -0.60 17.67 -4.76
N SER A 223 0.39 18.47 -5.14
CA SER A 223 0.25 19.50 -6.18
C SER A 223 -0.04 18.87 -7.54
N GLU A 224 0.58 17.73 -7.83
CA GLU A 224 0.41 17.00 -9.10
C GLU A 224 -1.05 16.58 -9.36
N PHE A 225 -1.77 16.17 -8.31
CA PHE A 225 -3.21 15.90 -8.41
C PHE A 225 -4.00 17.16 -8.76
N GLY A 226 -3.63 18.32 -8.17
CA GLY A 226 -4.28 19.60 -8.43
C GLY A 226 -4.09 20.07 -9.88
N ASP A 227 -2.87 19.94 -10.41
CA ASP A 227 -2.54 20.30 -11.80
C ASP A 227 -3.32 19.45 -12.81
N HIS A 228 -3.59 18.19 -12.45
CA HIS A 228 -4.41 17.26 -13.23
C HIS A 228 -5.93 17.34 -12.93
N LYS A 229 -6.36 18.29 -12.08
CA LYS A 229 -7.76 18.48 -11.66
C LYS A 229 -8.39 17.25 -11.01
N ILE A 230 -7.58 16.45 -10.32
CA ILE A 230 -8.01 15.28 -9.58
C ILE A 230 -8.35 15.71 -8.15
N ASN A 231 -9.58 15.44 -7.73
CA ASN A 231 -10.01 15.80 -6.38
C ASN A 231 -9.54 14.75 -5.36
N ILE A 232 -8.80 15.22 -4.35
CA ILE A 232 -8.34 14.40 -3.22
C ILE A 232 -9.44 14.36 -2.17
N LYS A 233 -9.95 13.16 -1.86
CA LYS A 233 -10.93 12.91 -0.80
C LYS A 233 -10.28 12.52 0.53
N VAL A 234 -9.13 11.86 0.48
CA VAL A 234 -8.41 11.34 1.65
C VAL A 234 -6.91 11.54 1.47
N ILE A 235 -6.22 11.92 2.54
CA ILE A 235 -4.75 11.90 2.60
C ILE A 235 -4.37 11.14 3.87
N ASN A 236 -3.45 10.19 3.75
CA ASN A 236 -2.90 9.47 4.88
C ASN A 236 -1.39 9.31 4.70
N GLN A 237 -0.62 9.77 5.68
CA GLN A 237 0.81 9.60 5.77
C GLN A 237 1.16 9.29 7.23
N SER A 238 1.97 8.25 7.43
CA SER A 238 2.50 7.86 8.75
C SER A 238 3.79 8.62 9.06
N ALA A 239 4.23 8.57 10.33
CA ALA A 239 5.44 9.24 10.81
C ALA A 239 6.74 8.60 10.28
N ASP A 240 6.68 7.45 9.61
CA ASP A 240 7.83 6.85 8.93
C ASP A 240 8.13 7.50 7.56
N GLU A 241 7.18 8.30 7.03
CA GLU A 241 7.27 9.07 5.79
C GLU A 241 7.61 8.22 4.54
N LEU A 242 7.43 6.89 4.64
CA LEU A 242 7.80 5.96 3.56
C LEU A 242 6.75 5.92 2.45
N SER A 243 5.50 6.22 2.81
CA SER A 243 4.38 6.18 1.88
C SER A 243 3.38 7.31 2.14
N VAL A 244 2.84 7.84 1.05
CA VAL A 244 1.66 8.71 1.07
C VAL A 244 0.53 7.97 0.37
N VAL A 245 -0.59 7.80 1.07
CA VAL A 245 -1.79 7.18 0.53
C VAL A 245 -2.84 8.27 0.28
N VAL A 246 -3.33 8.33 -0.95
CA VAL A 246 -4.30 9.32 -1.42
C VAL A 246 -5.59 8.61 -1.83
N GLY A 247 -6.72 9.07 -1.32
CA GLY A 247 -8.05 8.61 -1.75
C GLY A 247 -8.64 9.54 -2.80
N VAL A 248 -9.04 8.98 -3.94
CA VAL A 248 -9.66 9.69 -5.08
C VAL A 248 -10.97 9.01 -5.50
N SER A 249 -11.73 9.61 -6.41
CA SER A 249 -12.88 8.92 -7.02
C SER A 249 -12.43 7.69 -7.82
N ASN A 250 -13.29 6.68 -8.02
CA ASN A 250 -12.92 5.54 -8.86
C ASN A 250 -12.69 5.95 -10.32
N HIS A 251 -13.37 7.01 -10.77
CA HIS A 251 -13.19 7.60 -12.09
C HIS A 251 -11.75 8.11 -12.29
N ASP A 252 -11.19 8.77 -11.27
CA ASP A 252 -9.86 9.40 -11.37
C ASP A 252 -8.71 8.43 -11.09
N PHE A 253 -9.00 7.19 -10.67
CA PHE A 253 -8.00 6.21 -10.24
C PHE A 253 -6.83 6.01 -11.21
N HIS A 254 -7.11 5.82 -12.51
CA HIS A 254 -6.05 5.63 -13.50
C HIS A 254 -5.26 6.93 -13.75
N ASN A 255 -5.95 8.08 -13.78
CA ASN A 255 -5.30 9.37 -14.01
C ASN A 255 -4.39 9.75 -12.82
N ALA A 256 -4.82 9.41 -11.60
CA ALA A 256 -4.04 9.58 -10.37
C ALA A 256 -2.71 8.82 -10.40
N ILE A 257 -2.73 7.58 -10.86
CA ILE A 257 -1.49 6.79 -11.01
C ILE A 257 -0.61 7.36 -12.13
N ARG A 258 -1.23 7.75 -13.26
CA ARG A 258 -0.52 8.31 -14.42
C ARG A 258 0.21 9.59 -14.10
N CYS A 259 -0.44 10.59 -13.48
CA CYS A 259 0.21 11.87 -13.22
C CYS A 259 1.41 11.74 -12.29
N ILE A 260 1.31 10.93 -11.22
CA ILE A 260 2.44 10.66 -10.33
C ILE A 260 3.56 9.92 -11.07
N TYR A 261 3.22 8.94 -11.90
CA TYR A 261 4.23 8.21 -12.68
C TYR A 261 4.96 9.11 -13.68
N GLU A 262 4.23 9.93 -14.43
CA GLU A 262 4.81 10.87 -15.39
C GLU A 262 5.76 11.84 -14.68
N ARG A 263 5.31 12.46 -13.59
CA ARG A 263 6.09 13.44 -12.84
C ARG A 263 7.34 12.88 -12.15
N PHE A 264 7.21 11.77 -11.44
CA PHE A 264 8.28 11.28 -10.55
C PHE A 264 9.13 10.17 -11.16
N ILE A 265 8.74 9.59 -12.29
CA ILE A 265 9.45 8.45 -12.90
C ILE A 265 9.89 8.75 -14.32
N GLN A 266 9.04 9.41 -15.13
CA GLN A 266 9.43 9.77 -16.50
C GLN A 266 10.28 11.04 -16.52
N GLU A 267 9.86 12.12 -15.87
CA GLU A 267 10.60 13.39 -15.90
C GLU A 267 11.93 13.35 -15.13
N GLU A 268 12.00 12.66 -13.98
CA GLU A 268 13.29 12.50 -13.26
C GLU A 268 14.37 11.87 -14.15
N ARG A 269 13.96 11.00 -15.10
CA ARG A 269 14.87 10.39 -16.06
C ARG A 269 15.29 11.32 -17.19
N GLU A 270 14.43 12.22 -17.64
CA GLU A 270 14.82 13.21 -18.68
C GLU A 270 15.85 14.22 -18.16
N HIS A 271 15.95 14.34 -16.83
CA HIS A 271 16.86 15.26 -16.14
C HIS A 271 18.09 14.58 -15.50
N ALA A 272 18.20 13.25 -15.52
CA ALA A 272 19.33 12.46 -15.02
C ALA A 272 20.31 12.08 -16.14
#